data_AF-A0AAD5HLR1-F1
#
_entry.id   AF-A0AAD5HLR1-F1
#
_cell.length_a   1.000
_cell.length_b   1.000
_cell.length_c   1.000
_cell.angle_alpha   90.00
_cell.angle_beta   90.00
_cell.angle_gamma   90.00
#
_symmetry.space_group_name_H-M   'P 1'
#
loop_
_entity.id
_entity.type
_entity.pdbx_description
1 polymer ?
#
loop_
_entity_poly.entity_id
_entity_poly.type
_entity_poly.pdbx_seq_one_letter_code
_entity_poly.pdbx_strand_id
1 'polypeptide(L)'
;MLLSTFLLVSGSIGAVVASPAPPTLSYLFRMNLTLSSTINTGPGPAGTRLAIPIGADFGAIDALGNFNVDAHSVIQKDDGSYVYSHSTGPLISGPTALDRVKFETGSSKYSWLNEILAVAVTDFPGPWVSRDVWQVNPSS
;
A
#
# COMPACT_ATOMS: atom_id res chain seq x y z
N MET A 1 -66.07 32.86 26.53
CA MET A 1 -64.67 32.41 26.63
C MET A 1 -64.59 31.03 26.01
N LEU A 2 -64.09 30.92 24.78
CA LEU A 2 -63.72 29.63 24.19
C LEU A 2 -62.19 29.63 24.07
N LEU A 3 -61.54 28.71 24.76
CA LEU A 3 -60.09 28.56 24.77
C LEU A 3 -59.72 27.64 23.59
N SER A 4 -59.07 28.18 22.55
CA SER A 4 -58.50 27.38 21.47
C SER A 4 -57.14 26.84 21.90
N THR A 5 -57.06 25.53 22.13
CA THR A 5 -55.81 24.83 22.45
C THR A 5 -55.02 24.62 21.16
N PHE A 6 -53.87 25.26 21.00
CA PHE A 6 -52.90 24.96 19.96
C PHE A 6 -52.03 23.79 20.43
N LEU A 7 -52.13 22.63 19.77
CA LEU A 7 -51.26 21.49 20.04
C LEU A 7 -50.00 21.63 19.17
N LEU A 8 -48.87 21.99 19.78
CA LEU A 8 -47.55 21.95 19.14
C LEU A 8 -47.03 20.52 19.19
N VAL A 9 -47.01 19.84 18.04
CA VAL A 9 -46.32 18.56 17.89
C VAL A 9 -44.84 18.84 17.66
N SER A 10 -44.04 18.68 18.71
CA SER A 10 -42.58 18.72 18.63
C SER A 10 -42.08 17.44 17.97
N GLY A 11 -42.04 17.41 16.64
CA GLY A 11 -41.35 16.36 15.90
C GLY A 11 -39.84 16.60 15.95
N SER A 12 -39.12 15.80 16.74
CA SER A 12 -37.65 15.76 16.65
C SER A 12 -37.25 15.17 15.29
N ILE A 13 -36.78 16.01 14.37
CA ILE A 13 -36.14 15.56 13.14
C ILE A 13 -34.75 15.02 13.53
N GLY A 14 -34.70 13.74 13.91
CA GLY A 14 -33.43 13.02 13.98
C GLY A 14 -32.91 12.87 12.55
N ALA A 15 -31.91 13.65 12.17
CA ALA A 15 -31.20 13.41 10.92
C ALA A 15 -30.58 12.00 11.00
N VAL A 16 -31.08 11.07 10.18
CA VAL A 16 -30.42 9.78 9.99
C VAL A 16 -29.08 10.08 9.34
N VAL A 17 -27.99 9.99 10.09
CA VAL A 17 -26.64 10.10 9.54
C VAL A 17 -26.47 8.91 8.60
N ALA A 18 -26.40 9.18 7.29
CA ALA A 18 -26.16 8.14 6.30
C ALA A 18 -24.82 7.45 6.59
N SER A 19 -24.80 6.11 6.52
CA SER A 19 -23.56 5.36 6.64
C SER A 19 -22.57 5.80 5.56
N PRO A 20 -21.29 6.03 5.89
CA PRO A 20 -20.28 6.38 4.89
C PRO A 20 -20.20 5.31 3.80
N ALA A 21 -20.24 5.72 2.54
CA ALA A 21 -20.01 4.83 1.41
C ALA A 21 -18.52 4.43 1.37
N PRO A 22 -18.19 3.13 1.24
CA PRO A 22 -16.81 2.68 1.21
C PRO A 22 -16.09 3.19 -0.06
N PRO A 23 -14.76 3.32 -0.03
CA PRO A 23 -13.98 3.57 -1.23
C PRO A 23 -14.10 2.40 -2.22
N THR A 24 -13.77 2.66 -3.48
CA THR A 24 -13.69 1.62 -4.52
C THR A 24 -12.25 1.33 -4.90
N LEU A 25 -11.99 0.18 -5.53
CA LEU A 25 -10.66 -0.22 -5.98
C LEU A 25 -10.62 -0.33 -7.51
N SER A 26 -9.63 0.30 -8.13
CA SER A 26 -9.29 0.10 -9.55
C SER A 26 -7.98 -0.66 -9.65
N TYR A 27 -7.99 -1.81 -10.34
CA TYR A 27 -6.76 -2.55 -10.58
C TYR A 27 -5.81 -1.74 -11.47
N LEU A 28 -4.53 -1.69 -11.08
CA LEU A 28 -3.49 -1.02 -11.84
C LEU A 28 -2.65 -2.04 -12.61
N PHE A 29 -1.92 -2.91 -11.90
CA PHE A 29 -1.00 -3.86 -12.50
C PHE A 29 -0.55 -4.94 -11.50
N ARG A 30 0.09 -5.98 -12.05
CA ARG A 30 0.89 -6.95 -11.30
C ARG A 30 2.37 -6.65 -11.46
N MET A 31 3.11 -6.75 -10.36
CA MET A 31 4.57 -6.67 -10.35
C MET A 31 5.15 -7.98 -9.81
N ASN A 32 6.05 -8.59 -10.58
CA ASN A 32 6.84 -9.73 -10.12
C ASN A 32 8.27 -9.25 -9.84
N LEU A 33 8.71 -9.32 -8.59
CA LEU A 33 10.03 -8.89 -8.17
C LEU A 33 10.90 -10.11 -7.87
N THR A 34 12.05 -10.22 -8.53
CA THR A 34 13.08 -11.18 -8.15
C THR A 34 14.09 -10.47 -7.27
N LEU A 35 14.45 -11.09 -6.14
CA LEU A 35 15.60 -10.63 -5.37
C LEU A 35 16.85 -10.94 -6.20
N SER A 36 17.55 -9.89 -6.62
CA SER A 36 18.85 -10.06 -7.27
C SER A 36 19.86 -10.61 -6.27
N SER A 37 20.89 -11.30 -6.76
CA SER A 37 21.97 -11.77 -5.89
C SER A 37 22.64 -10.59 -5.19
N THR A 38 23.06 -10.83 -3.95
CA THR A 38 23.86 -9.87 -3.20
C THR A 38 25.18 -9.58 -3.93
N ILE A 39 25.53 -8.30 -4.09
CA ILE A 39 26.83 -7.86 -4.57
C ILE A 39 27.80 -7.88 -3.39
N ASN A 40 28.86 -8.66 -3.49
CA ASN A 40 29.93 -8.63 -2.49
C ASN A 40 30.70 -7.30 -2.58
N THR A 41 30.74 -6.53 -1.50
CA THR A 41 31.43 -5.22 -1.40
C THR A 41 32.72 -5.29 -0.58
N GLY A 42 33.21 -6.51 -0.35
CA GLY A 42 34.48 -6.79 0.33
C GLY A 42 34.36 -6.95 1.85
N PRO A 43 35.46 -7.32 2.54
CA PRO A 43 35.49 -7.56 3.98
C PRO A 43 35.21 -6.30 4.81
N GLY A 44 34.72 -6.49 6.04
CA GLY A 44 34.52 -5.47 7.06
C GLY A 44 34.77 -6.01 8.48
N PRO A 45 34.72 -5.15 9.52
CA PRO A 45 35.07 -5.53 10.90
C PRO A 45 34.24 -6.67 11.48
N ALA A 46 33.06 -6.93 10.92
CA ALA A 46 32.16 -8.01 11.31
C ALA A 46 31.92 -9.03 10.18
N GLY A 47 32.84 -9.14 9.22
CA GLY A 47 32.74 -10.07 8.08
C GLY A 47 32.48 -9.39 6.73
N THR A 48 32.25 -10.20 5.70
CA THR A 48 32.02 -9.74 4.33
C THR A 48 30.76 -8.89 4.22
N ARG A 49 30.88 -7.70 3.63
CA ARG A 49 29.76 -6.80 3.37
C ARG A 49 29.10 -7.17 2.04
N LEU A 50 27.78 -7.14 2.04
CA LEU A 50 26.95 -7.44 0.89
C LEU A 50 26.04 -6.23 0.61
N ALA A 51 25.93 -5.81 -0.65
CA ALA A 51 24.96 -4.83 -1.11
C ALA A 51 23.84 -5.55 -1.87
N ILE A 52 22.59 -5.27 -1.53
CA ILE A 52 21.43 -5.80 -2.24
C ILE A 52 21.11 -4.79 -3.36
N PRO A 53 21.21 -5.17 -4.65
CA PRO A 53 20.98 -4.21 -5.71
C PRO A 53 19.49 -3.90 -5.85
N ILE A 54 19.16 -2.63 -5.59
CA ILE A 54 18.00 -1.83 -6.03
C ILE A 54 16.61 -2.18 -5.45
N GLY A 55 16.56 -2.99 -4.41
CA GLY A 55 15.45 -3.04 -3.48
C GLY A 55 15.79 -3.82 -2.22
N ALA A 56 15.20 -3.44 -1.09
CA ALA A 56 15.38 -4.13 0.19
C ALA A 56 14.05 -4.17 0.93
N ASP A 57 13.80 -5.27 1.61
CA ASP A 57 12.71 -5.38 2.59
C ASP A 57 13.33 -5.29 3.98
N PHE A 58 13.03 -4.20 4.68
CA PHE A 58 13.45 -3.92 6.05
C PHE A 58 12.43 -4.44 7.07
N GLY A 59 11.50 -5.28 6.61
CA GLY A 59 10.43 -5.81 7.42
C GLY A 59 10.92 -6.54 8.68
N ALA A 60 10.11 -6.48 9.72
CA ALA A 60 10.40 -7.09 11.01
C ALA A 60 9.36 -8.16 11.35
N ILE A 61 9.83 -9.22 12.00
CA ILE A 61 8.96 -10.21 12.63
C ILE A 61 8.60 -9.68 14.02
N ASP A 62 7.30 -9.54 14.29
CA ASP A 62 6.80 -9.07 15.58
C ASP A 62 6.86 -10.17 16.66
N ALA A 63 6.47 -9.83 17.89
CA ALA A 63 6.47 -10.76 19.02
C ALA A 63 5.48 -11.94 18.86
N LEU A 64 4.53 -11.85 17.92
CA LEU A 64 3.56 -12.89 17.60
C LEU A 64 4.03 -13.79 16.45
N GLY A 65 5.19 -13.49 15.86
CA GLY A 65 5.75 -14.22 14.72
C GLY A 65 5.25 -13.75 13.36
N ASN A 66 4.52 -12.62 13.28
CA ASN A 66 4.05 -12.09 12.01
C ASN A 66 5.12 -11.20 11.38
N PHE A 67 5.46 -11.47 10.12
CA PHE A 67 6.30 -10.58 9.34
C PHE A 67 5.49 -9.36 8.89
N ASN A 68 6.10 -8.18 9.00
CA ASN A 68 5.54 -6.92 8.50
C ASN A 68 6.46 -6.41 7.41
N VAL A 69 5.96 -6.31 6.18
CA VAL A 69 6.67 -5.83 4.99
C VAL A 69 7.10 -4.37 5.21
N ASP A 70 8.34 -4.06 4.84
CA ASP A 70 8.86 -2.69 4.67
C ASP A 70 9.79 -2.65 3.45
N ALA A 71 9.19 -2.77 2.26
CA ALA A 71 9.91 -2.99 1.01
C ALA A 71 10.11 -1.70 0.24
N HIS A 72 11.37 -1.35 -0.01
CA HIS A 72 11.79 -0.23 -0.86
C HIS A 72 12.32 -0.78 -2.17
N SER A 73 11.90 -0.23 -3.31
CA SER A 73 12.41 -0.63 -4.63
C SER A 73 12.37 0.52 -5.63
N VAL A 74 13.16 0.40 -6.71
CA VAL A 74 13.11 1.32 -7.86
C VAL A 74 12.74 0.54 -9.11
N ILE A 75 11.74 1.04 -9.83
CA ILE A 75 11.23 0.48 -11.07
C ILE A 75 11.74 1.34 -12.22
N GLN A 76 12.57 0.77 -13.09
CA GLN A 76 12.90 1.40 -14.35
C GLN A 76 11.82 1.07 -15.38
N LYS A 77 11.31 2.10 -16.05
CA LYS A 77 10.35 1.99 -17.15
C LYS A 77 11.08 1.74 -18.48
N ASP A 78 10.34 1.24 -19.45
CA ASP A 78 10.84 0.99 -20.82
C ASP A 78 11.38 2.25 -21.50
N ASP A 79 10.79 3.40 -21.21
CA ASP A 79 11.26 4.72 -21.68
C ASP A 79 12.45 5.29 -20.89
N GLY A 80 13.04 4.50 -19.99
CA GLY A 80 14.20 4.86 -19.19
C GLY A 80 13.90 5.70 -17.95
N SER A 81 12.65 6.09 -17.70
CA SER A 81 12.27 6.79 -16.47
C SER A 81 12.27 5.86 -15.25
N TYR A 82 12.34 6.45 -14.05
CA TYR A 82 12.36 5.71 -12.79
C TYR A 82 11.14 6.05 -11.93
N VAL A 83 10.60 5.03 -11.26
CA VAL A 83 9.55 5.16 -10.24
C VAL A 83 10.03 4.45 -8.98
N TYR A 84 10.18 5.20 -7.89
CA TYR A 84 10.39 4.62 -6.57
C TYR A 84 9.08 4.02 -6.05
N SER A 85 9.17 2.88 -5.37
CA SER A 85 8.06 2.17 -4.75
C SER A 85 8.41 1.87 -3.29
N HIS A 86 7.49 2.17 -2.38
CA HIS A 86 7.56 1.82 -0.96
C HIS A 86 6.33 1.02 -0.56
N SER A 87 6.53 -0.18 -0.03
CA SER A 87 5.46 -1.05 0.47
C SER A 87 5.55 -1.26 1.96
N THR A 88 4.42 -1.14 2.64
CA THR A 88 4.33 -1.41 4.08
C THR A 88 3.05 -2.16 4.40
N GLY A 89 3.14 -3.28 5.13
CA GLY A 89 1.94 -3.99 5.57
C GLY A 89 2.16 -5.36 6.20
N PRO A 90 1.18 -5.88 6.96
CA PRO A 90 1.30 -7.15 7.65
C PRO A 90 1.09 -8.36 6.72
N LEU A 91 1.72 -9.49 7.06
CA LEU A 91 1.24 -10.80 6.62
C LEU A 91 -0.13 -11.07 7.24
N ILE A 92 -1.05 -11.56 6.41
CA ILE A 92 -2.44 -11.83 6.81
C ILE A 92 -2.78 -13.33 6.78
N SER A 93 -2.09 -14.13 5.97
CA SER A 93 -2.32 -15.58 5.89
C SER A 93 -1.20 -16.26 5.10
N GLY A 94 -0.53 -17.25 5.70
CA GLY A 94 0.53 -17.99 5.01
C GLY A 94 1.58 -17.05 4.39
N PRO A 95 1.90 -17.18 3.09
CA PRO A 95 2.84 -16.29 2.40
C PRO A 95 2.17 -15.03 1.83
N THR A 96 0.98 -14.63 2.29
CA THR A 96 0.24 -13.49 1.74
C THR A 96 0.22 -12.31 2.72
N ALA A 97 0.54 -11.12 2.21
CA ALA A 97 0.48 -9.83 2.88
C ALA A 97 -0.53 -8.90 2.24
N LEU A 98 -1.03 -7.95 3.03
CA LEU A 98 -1.74 -6.76 2.54
C LEU A 98 -0.90 -5.53 2.82
N ASP A 99 -0.47 -4.83 1.78
CA ASP A 99 0.44 -3.71 1.88
C ASP A 99 -0.07 -2.45 1.20
N ARG A 100 0.18 -1.31 1.83
CA ARG A 100 0.04 0.00 1.17
C ARG A 100 1.27 0.22 0.32
N VAL A 101 1.06 0.65 -0.92
CA VAL A 101 2.13 0.98 -1.86
C VAL A 101 2.12 2.49 -2.12
N LYS A 102 3.25 3.15 -1.89
CA LYS A 102 3.49 4.53 -2.31
C LYS A 102 4.42 4.53 -3.51
N PHE A 103 4.15 5.41 -4.46
CA PHE A 103 5.02 5.66 -5.60
C PHE A 103 5.57 7.09 -5.58
N GLU A 104 6.80 7.28 -6.08
CA GLU A 104 7.37 8.60 -6.34
C GLU A 104 8.15 8.60 -7.65
N THR A 105 7.97 9.63 -8.47
CA THR A 105 8.69 9.79 -9.73
C THR A 105 8.85 11.26 -10.12
N GLY A 106 9.97 11.58 -10.76
CA GLY A 106 10.18 12.85 -11.45
C GLY A 106 9.70 12.87 -12.91
N SER A 107 9.20 11.74 -13.43
CA SER A 107 8.71 11.65 -14.81
C SER A 107 7.35 12.32 -14.96
N SER A 108 7.23 13.28 -15.88
CA SER A 108 5.96 13.94 -16.18
C SER A 108 4.90 12.95 -16.68
N LYS A 109 5.31 11.94 -17.46
CA LYS A 109 4.45 10.88 -18.01
C LYS A 109 3.80 10.00 -16.93
N TYR A 110 4.48 9.84 -15.79
CA TYR A 110 4.03 8.99 -14.68
C TYR A 110 3.71 9.80 -13.41
N SER A 111 3.65 11.13 -13.51
CA SER A 111 3.42 12.03 -12.38
C SER A 111 2.12 11.74 -11.62
N TRP A 112 1.11 11.17 -12.30
CA TRP A 112 -0.14 10.74 -11.68
C TRP A 112 0.07 9.71 -10.55
N LEU A 113 1.15 8.91 -10.60
CA LEU A 113 1.48 7.95 -9.53
C LEU A 113 1.83 8.61 -8.20
N ASN A 114 2.29 9.87 -8.21
CA ASN A 114 2.61 10.61 -7.00
C ASN A 114 1.34 10.96 -6.18
N GLU A 115 0.17 10.95 -6.83
CA GLU A 115 -1.09 11.50 -6.29
C GLU A 115 -2.10 10.41 -5.90
N ILE A 116 -1.77 9.13 -6.09
CA ILE A 116 -2.68 8.02 -5.78
C ILE A 116 -2.40 7.42 -4.40
N LEU A 117 -3.45 6.90 -3.78
CA LEU A 117 -3.32 5.90 -2.71
C LEU A 117 -3.43 4.51 -3.34
N ALA A 118 -2.41 3.67 -3.18
CA ALA A 118 -2.46 2.29 -3.64
C ALA A 118 -2.36 1.29 -2.49
N VAL A 119 -3.05 0.17 -2.67
CA VAL A 119 -2.99 -1.01 -1.81
C VAL A 119 -2.71 -2.23 -2.66
N ALA A 120 -2.18 -3.26 -2.04
CA ALA A 120 -1.77 -4.46 -2.74
C ALA A 120 -2.03 -5.73 -1.94
N VAL A 121 -2.15 -6.82 -2.69
CA VAL A 121 -2.04 -8.19 -2.21
C VAL A 121 -0.68 -8.67 -2.67
N THR A 122 0.17 -9.00 -1.72
CA THR A 122 1.54 -9.41 -1.97
C THR A 122 1.74 -10.85 -1.54
N ASP A 123 2.20 -11.71 -2.44
CA ASP A 123 2.50 -13.11 -2.19
C ASP A 123 4.00 -13.39 -2.26
N PHE A 124 4.47 -14.29 -1.38
CA PHE A 124 5.85 -14.77 -1.29
C PHE A 124 5.97 -16.26 -1.71
N PRO A 125 5.78 -16.62 -2.99
CA PRO A 125 5.74 -18.03 -3.44
C PRO A 125 7.11 -18.73 -3.47
N GLY A 126 8.21 -18.05 -3.13
CA GLY A 126 9.56 -18.61 -3.14
C GLY A 126 10.63 -17.52 -3.21
N PRO A 127 11.59 -17.58 -4.16
CA PRO A 127 12.69 -16.60 -4.25
C PRO A 127 12.27 -15.26 -4.88
N TRP A 128 10.98 -15.07 -5.13
CA TRP A 128 10.41 -13.90 -5.79
C TRP A 128 9.11 -13.50 -5.10
N VAL A 129 8.71 -12.25 -5.33
CA VAL A 129 7.52 -11.62 -4.77
C VAL A 129 6.54 -11.33 -5.91
N SER A 130 5.27 -11.67 -5.73
CA SER A 130 4.17 -11.23 -6.60
C SER A 130 3.41 -10.12 -5.89
N ARG A 131 3.08 -9.04 -6.59
CA ARG A 131 2.25 -7.97 -6.04
C ARG A 131 1.18 -7.57 -7.04
N ASP A 132 -0.08 -7.77 -6.70
CA ASP A 132 -1.21 -7.16 -7.40
C ASP A 132 -1.52 -5.82 -6.75
N VAL A 133 -1.60 -4.76 -7.55
CA VAL A 133 -1.75 -3.38 -7.05
C VAL A 133 -3.07 -2.78 -7.52
N TRP A 134 -3.79 -2.15 -6.59
CA TRP A 134 -5.01 -1.39 -6.86
C TRP A 134 -4.88 0.05 -6.37
N GLN A 135 -5.41 0.98 -7.14
CA GLN A 135 -5.68 2.34 -6.69
C GLN A 135 -6.96 2.35 -5.85
N VAL A 136 -6.90 3.02 -4.70
CA VAL A 136 -8.06 3.36 -3.87
C VAL A 136 -8.67 4.65 -4.40
N ASN A 137 -9.97 4.61 -4.73
CA ASN A 137 -10.72 5.78 -5.16
C ASN A 137 -11.75 6.18 -4.09
N PRO A 138 -12.08 7.48 -3.97
CA PRO A 138 -13.23 7.92 -3.19
C PRO A 138 -14.52 7.19 -3.59
N SER A 139 -15.47 7.11 -2.66
CA SER A 139 -16.84 6.76 -3.03
C SER A 139 -17.37 7.81 -4.02
N SER A 140 -17.92 7.33 -5.14
CA SER A 140 -18.61 8.15 -6.13
C SER A 140 -19.91 8.72 -5.59
#